data_AF-A0A2L0WRR9-F1
#
_entry.id   AF-A0A2L0WRR9-F1
#
_cell.length_a   1.000
_cell.length_b   1.000
_cell.length_c   1.000
_cell.angle_alpha   90.00
_cell.angle_beta   90.00
_cell.angle_gamma   90.00
#
_symmetry.space_group_name_H-M   'P 1'
#
loop_
_entity.id
_entity.type
_entity.pdbx_description
1 polymer ?
#
loop_
_entity_poly.entity_id
_entity_poly.type
_entity_poly.pdbx_seq_one_letter_code
_entity_poly.pdbx_strand_id
1 'polypeptide(L)'
;AVLEVPRILNLNSNKYFSGPYGEDVVFIANDWHTALLPCYLKSKYKSKGIYESAKVAFCIHNIAYQGRFAFADFSLLNLPDEFKSSFDFIDGYDKPVKGRKINWMKAGILESDKILTVSPYYAQELVLGEDKGVELDNIIRKTGILGIVNGMDVQEWNPSTDKYIAAKFDASSVMDAKPLLKEALQAGVGLPVDRNIPLIGFIGRLEEQKGSDILVEAIPQLIKDNVQIVILGTGKKAMEKQLLELETKYPDKARGVAKFNVP
;
A
#
# COMPACT_ATOMS: atom_id res chain seq x y z
N ALA A 1 1.39 15.01 19.47
CA ALA A 1 1.35 15.81 18.23
C ALA A 1 0.04 15.58 17.47
N VAL A 2 -0.20 14.40 16.87
CA VAL A 2 -1.41 14.15 16.04
C VAL A 2 -2.73 14.34 16.82
N LEU A 3 -2.82 13.85 18.05
CA LEU A 3 -4.00 14.01 18.90
C LEU A 3 -4.22 15.44 19.43
N GLU A 4 -3.28 16.36 19.25
CA GLU A 4 -3.54 17.79 19.57
C GLU A 4 -4.08 18.56 18.37
N VAL A 5 -3.85 18.07 17.14
CA VAL A 5 -4.18 18.79 15.91
C VAL A 5 -5.65 19.21 15.86
N PRO A 6 -6.65 18.34 16.14
CA PRO A 6 -8.06 18.77 16.08
C PRO A 6 -8.42 19.88 17.08
N ARG A 7 -7.68 20.02 18.18
CA ARG A 7 -7.96 21.04 19.21
C ARG A 7 -7.40 22.41 18.82
N ILE A 8 -6.39 22.45 17.96
CA ILE A 8 -5.73 23.70 17.54
C ILE A 8 -6.02 24.07 16.08
N LEU A 9 -6.43 23.11 15.25
CA LEU A 9 -6.72 23.32 13.84
C LEU A 9 -8.03 24.10 13.69
N ASN A 10 -7.89 25.37 13.33
CA ASN A 10 -9.01 26.29 13.20
C ASN A 10 -9.57 26.28 11.77
N LEU A 11 -10.89 26.11 11.66
CA LEU A 11 -11.63 25.97 10.41
C LEU A 11 -12.19 27.29 9.86
N ASN A 12 -11.75 28.44 10.39
CA ASN A 12 -12.25 29.76 10.00
C ASN A 12 -12.12 30.12 8.49
N SER A 13 -11.32 29.38 7.71
CA SER A 13 -11.24 29.55 6.26
C SER A 13 -12.35 28.80 5.49
N ASN A 14 -13.21 28.05 6.18
CA ASN A 14 -14.31 27.30 5.58
C ASN A 14 -15.63 28.08 5.72
N LYS A 15 -16.46 28.05 4.68
CA LYS A 15 -17.78 28.73 4.70
C LYS A 15 -18.85 28.03 5.55
N TYR A 16 -18.60 26.80 5.97
CA TYR A 16 -19.55 25.95 6.72
C TYR A 16 -19.11 25.65 8.16
N PHE A 17 -17.84 25.85 8.49
CA PHE A 17 -17.28 25.51 9.79
C PHE A 17 -16.49 26.70 10.33
N SER A 18 -16.43 26.84 11.65
CA SER A 18 -15.68 27.90 12.32
C SER A 18 -15.14 27.40 13.65
N GLY A 19 -14.06 28.01 14.13
CA GLY A 19 -13.40 27.59 15.37
C GLY A 19 -12.56 26.31 15.21
N PRO A 20 -12.07 25.75 16.32
CA PRO A 20 -11.30 24.51 16.28
C PRO A 20 -12.16 23.33 15.83
N TYR A 21 -11.54 22.32 15.22
CA TYR A 21 -12.20 21.05 14.90
C TYR A 21 -12.90 20.44 16.12
N GLY A 22 -12.29 20.58 17.30
CA GLY A 22 -12.88 20.17 18.58
C GLY A 22 -12.58 18.71 18.93
N GLU A 23 -13.50 18.11 19.70
CA GLU A 23 -13.30 16.81 20.34
C GLU A 23 -14.26 15.72 19.83
N ASP A 24 -15.31 16.09 19.10
CA ASP A 24 -16.22 15.17 18.43
C ASP A 24 -15.63 14.72 17.08
N VAL A 25 -14.63 13.84 17.16
CA VAL A 25 -13.78 13.46 16.02
C VAL A 25 -13.80 11.96 15.77
N VAL A 26 -13.82 11.59 14.49
CA VAL A 26 -13.48 10.23 14.04
C VAL A 26 -12.07 10.24 13.47
N PHE A 27 -11.15 9.55 14.13
CA PHE A 27 -9.79 9.36 13.64
C PHE A 27 -9.75 8.16 12.70
N ILE A 28 -9.09 8.33 11.55
CA ILE A 28 -8.78 7.22 10.64
C ILE A 28 -7.27 7.00 10.70
N ALA A 29 -6.87 5.91 11.36
CA ALA A 29 -5.49 5.48 11.48
C ALA A 29 -5.15 4.53 10.32
N ASN A 30 -4.14 4.86 9.52
CA ASN A 30 -3.72 4.11 8.34
C ASN A 30 -2.41 3.36 8.63
N ASP A 31 -2.44 2.04 8.51
CA ASP A 31 -1.31 1.12 8.71
C ASP A 31 -0.59 1.22 10.06
N TRP A 32 0.38 0.32 10.27
CA TRP A 32 1.09 0.14 11.53
C TRP A 32 1.70 1.42 12.11
N HIS A 33 2.15 2.36 11.26
CA HIS A 33 2.76 3.63 11.66
C HIS A 33 1.86 4.45 12.59
N THR A 34 0.54 4.35 12.41
CA THR A 34 -0.47 5.10 13.18
C THR A 34 -1.25 4.23 14.16
N ALA A 35 -0.91 2.94 14.27
CA ALA A 35 -1.64 1.98 15.10
C ALA A 35 -1.53 2.25 16.62
N LEU A 36 -0.59 3.09 17.05
CA LEU A 36 -0.50 3.53 18.45
C LEU A 36 -1.57 4.58 18.83
N LEU A 37 -2.17 5.25 17.85
CA LEU A 37 -3.15 6.32 18.08
C LEU A 37 -4.30 5.92 19.03
N PRO A 38 -5.01 4.80 18.84
CA PRO A 38 -6.09 4.40 19.76
C PRO A 38 -5.60 4.15 21.19
N CYS A 39 -4.39 3.62 21.38
CA CYS A 39 -3.79 3.40 22.69
C CYS A 39 -3.54 4.74 23.42
N TYR A 40 -2.95 5.71 22.73
CA TYR A 40 -2.70 7.03 23.30
C TYR A 40 -3.99 7.81 23.54
N LEU A 41 -4.97 7.71 22.65
CA LEU A 41 -6.28 8.34 22.82
C LEU A 41 -6.94 7.86 24.12
N LYS A 42 -6.99 6.55 24.35
CA LYS A 42 -7.56 5.97 25.58
C LYS A 42 -6.76 6.34 26.83
N SER A 43 -5.44 6.13 26.80
CA SER A 43 -4.59 6.27 27.99
C SER A 43 -4.32 7.72 28.41
N LYS A 44 -4.13 8.66 27.48
CA LYS A 44 -3.65 10.02 27.79
C LYS A 44 -4.73 11.10 27.71
N TYR A 45 -5.78 10.88 26.92
CA TYR A 45 -6.81 11.89 26.64
C TYR A 45 -8.14 11.52 27.28
N LYS A 46 -8.71 10.36 26.95
CA LYS A 46 -9.99 9.92 27.51
C LYS A 46 -9.94 9.77 29.03
N SER A 47 -8.82 9.32 29.58
CA SER A 47 -8.57 9.26 31.02
C SER A 47 -8.65 10.62 31.73
N LYS A 48 -8.58 11.72 30.99
CA LYS A 48 -8.66 13.11 31.48
C LYS A 48 -9.95 13.82 31.08
N GLY A 49 -10.94 13.10 30.53
CA GLY A 49 -12.20 13.68 30.04
C GLY A 49 -12.06 14.46 28.73
N ILE A 50 -10.99 14.21 27.96
CA ILE A 50 -10.79 14.81 26.63
C ILE A 50 -11.12 13.76 25.56
N TYR A 51 -11.77 14.17 24.47
CA TYR A 51 -12.16 13.26 23.37
C TYR A 51 -13.10 12.12 23.79
N GLU A 52 -13.96 12.31 24.79
CA GLU A 52 -14.80 11.24 25.34
C GLU A 52 -15.65 10.52 24.26
N SER A 53 -16.24 11.31 23.37
CA SER A 53 -17.06 10.87 22.23
C SER A 53 -16.24 10.34 21.04
N ALA A 54 -14.95 10.66 20.96
CA ALA A 54 -14.14 10.38 19.78
C ALA A 54 -13.99 8.87 19.51
N LYS A 55 -13.91 8.52 18.23
CA LYS A 55 -13.81 7.14 17.74
C LYS A 55 -12.62 6.95 16.81
N VAL A 56 -12.10 5.73 16.73
CA VAL A 56 -10.98 5.37 15.85
C VAL A 56 -11.38 4.26 14.90
N ALA A 57 -11.30 4.52 13.60
CA ALA A 57 -11.25 3.51 12.56
C ALA A 57 -9.79 3.22 12.18
N PHE A 58 -9.40 1.95 12.17
CA PHE A 58 -8.07 1.51 11.75
C PHE A 58 -8.13 0.82 10.39
N CYS A 59 -7.43 1.37 9.40
CA CYS A 59 -7.41 0.89 8.03
C CYS A 59 -6.10 0.19 7.69
N ILE A 60 -6.19 -1.11 7.38
CA ILE A 60 -5.08 -1.97 6.96
C ILE A 60 -4.95 -1.88 5.44
N HIS A 61 -3.87 -1.28 4.94
CA HIS A 61 -3.56 -1.21 3.51
C HIS A 61 -2.65 -2.35 3.09
N ASN A 62 -1.73 -2.78 3.96
CA ASN A 62 -0.84 -3.91 3.70
C ASN A 62 -0.50 -4.66 4.99
N ILE A 63 -0.95 -5.92 5.09
CA ILE A 63 -0.79 -6.78 6.27
C ILE A 63 0.66 -7.24 6.50
N ALA A 64 1.50 -7.17 5.45
CA ALA A 64 2.90 -7.59 5.53
C ALA A 64 3.73 -6.70 6.47
N TYR A 65 3.34 -5.44 6.66
CA TYR A 65 4.06 -4.46 7.48
C TYR A 65 3.29 -4.15 8.76
N GLN A 66 3.74 -4.71 9.89
CA GLN A 66 2.98 -4.69 11.13
C GLN A 66 3.61 -3.87 12.27
N GLY A 67 4.83 -3.35 12.08
CA GLY A 67 5.58 -2.71 13.16
C GLY A 67 5.92 -3.71 14.27
N ARG A 68 6.69 -4.75 13.92
CA ARG A 68 7.17 -5.79 14.85
C ARG A 68 8.50 -5.35 15.46
N PHE A 69 8.54 -5.11 16.77
CA PHE A 69 9.73 -4.65 17.49
C PHE A 69 10.07 -5.56 18.67
N ALA A 70 11.25 -5.36 19.28
CA ALA A 70 11.64 -6.17 20.42
C ALA A 70 10.66 -5.94 21.58
N PHE A 71 10.33 -7.00 22.32
CA PHE A 71 9.36 -6.90 23.42
C PHE A 71 9.80 -5.91 24.51
N ALA A 72 11.12 -5.80 24.73
CA ALA A 72 11.71 -4.86 25.69
C ALA A 72 11.43 -3.38 25.34
N ASP A 73 11.19 -3.05 24.07
CA ASP A 73 10.99 -1.68 23.61
C ASP A 73 9.62 -1.11 24.01
N PHE A 74 8.72 -1.92 24.58
CA PHE A 74 7.42 -1.43 25.04
C PHE A 74 7.53 -0.25 26.01
N SER A 75 8.53 -0.26 26.90
CA SER A 75 8.74 0.84 27.85
C SER A 75 9.04 2.18 27.17
N LEU A 76 9.58 2.17 25.95
CA LEU A 76 9.86 3.39 25.18
C LEU A 76 8.57 4.07 24.69
N LEU A 77 7.45 3.34 24.62
CA LEU A 77 6.17 3.87 24.18
C LEU A 77 5.50 4.76 25.22
N ASN A 78 5.95 4.75 26.48
CA ASN A 78 5.32 5.52 27.56
C ASN A 78 3.79 5.32 27.60
N LEU A 79 3.37 4.06 27.48
CA LEU A 79 1.99 3.59 27.61
C LEU A 79 1.84 2.81 28.92
N PRO A 80 0.66 2.86 29.57
CA PRO A 80 0.40 2.04 30.77
C PRO A 80 0.50 0.53 30.46
N ASP A 81 0.90 -0.26 31.46
CA ASP A 81 1.10 -1.71 31.32
C ASP A 81 -0.18 -2.47 30.93
N GLU A 82 -1.37 -1.90 31.16
CA GLU A 82 -2.65 -2.49 30.75
C GLU A 82 -2.75 -2.72 29.23
N PHE A 83 -2.06 -1.91 28.42
CA PHE A 83 -2.02 -2.07 26.96
C PHE A 83 -1.05 -3.14 26.50
N LYS A 84 -0.14 -3.63 27.36
CA LYS A 84 0.95 -4.51 26.97
C LYS A 84 0.47 -5.81 26.31
N SER A 85 -0.67 -6.34 26.76
CA SER A 85 -1.32 -7.51 26.17
C SER A 85 -1.79 -7.27 24.72
N SER A 86 -2.21 -6.06 24.39
CA SER A 86 -2.60 -5.66 23.03
C SER A 86 -1.40 -5.67 22.08
N PHE A 87 -0.21 -5.36 22.58
CA PHE A 87 1.04 -5.42 21.80
C PHE A 87 1.68 -6.81 21.75
N ASP A 88 1.47 -7.63 22.78
CA ASP A 88 2.18 -8.92 22.93
C ASP A 88 1.91 -9.85 21.76
N PHE A 89 2.97 -10.26 21.06
CA PHE A 89 2.89 -11.00 19.82
C PHE A 89 4.01 -12.02 19.73
N ILE A 90 3.69 -13.22 19.24
CA ILE A 90 4.67 -14.26 18.96
C ILE A 90 4.92 -14.25 17.47
N ASP A 91 6.10 -13.79 17.08
CA ASP A 91 6.58 -13.69 15.71
C ASP A 91 7.27 -14.99 15.31
N GLY A 92 7.03 -15.46 14.09
CA GLY A 92 7.79 -16.56 13.48
C GLY A 92 7.03 -17.87 13.37
N TYR A 93 5.88 -17.85 12.70
CA TYR A 93 5.28 -19.03 12.08
C TYR A 93 6.10 -19.45 10.85
N ASP A 94 6.50 -20.72 10.78
CA ASP A 94 7.31 -21.33 9.71
C ASP A 94 8.65 -20.65 9.36
N LYS A 95 9.17 -19.80 10.25
CA LYS A 95 10.47 -19.15 10.12
C LYS A 95 11.49 -19.74 11.10
N PRO A 96 12.80 -19.71 10.78
CA PRO A 96 13.84 -20.31 11.62
C PRO A 96 13.99 -19.63 12.99
N VAL A 97 13.34 -18.48 13.21
CA VAL A 97 13.40 -17.71 14.45
C VAL A 97 11.99 -17.40 14.92
N LYS A 98 11.59 -18.05 16.02
CA LYS A 98 10.38 -17.70 16.78
C LYS A 98 10.76 -16.81 17.95
N GLY A 99 10.02 -15.73 18.19
CA GLY A 99 10.35 -14.78 19.24
C GLY A 99 9.18 -13.94 19.71
N ARG A 100 9.20 -13.58 21.00
CA ARG A 100 8.26 -12.63 21.58
C ARG A 100 8.61 -11.21 21.11
N LYS A 101 7.62 -10.48 20.62
CA LYS A 101 7.73 -9.13 20.07
C LYS A 101 6.59 -8.27 20.59
N ILE A 102 6.72 -6.95 20.42
CA ILE A 102 5.55 -6.08 20.35
C ILE A 102 5.13 -5.92 18.88
N ASN A 103 3.82 -5.86 18.64
CA ASN A 103 3.23 -5.68 17.32
C ASN A 103 2.26 -4.51 17.34
N TRP A 104 2.61 -3.43 16.64
CA TRP A 104 1.83 -2.20 16.64
C TRP A 104 0.50 -2.39 15.92
N MET A 105 0.49 -3.06 14.76
CA MET A 105 -0.75 -3.33 14.02
C MET A 105 -1.74 -4.16 14.85
N LYS A 106 -1.25 -5.16 15.59
CA LYS A 106 -2.07 -5.95 16.53
C LYS A 106 -2.75 -5.04 17.56
N ALA A 107 -2.00 -4.12 18.17
CA ALA A 107 -2.56 -3.18 19.12
C ALA A 107 -3.58 -2.24 18.46
N GLY A 108 -3.30 -1.74 17.25
CA GLY A 108 -4.27 -0.94 16.47
C GLY A 108 -5.58 -1.67 16.21
N ILE A 109 -5.51 -2.96 15.85
CA ILE A 109 -6.69 -3.80 15.61
C ILE A 109 -7.50 -4.01 16.89
N LEU A 110 -6.85 -4.26 18.03
CA LEU A 110 -7.53 -4.52 19.29
C LEU A 110 -8.09 -3.26 19.93
N GLU A 111 -7.43 -2.11 19.74
CA GLU A 111 -7.77 -0.88 20.45
C GLU A 111 -8.68 0.06 19.67
N SER A 112 -8.87 -0.13 18.37
CA SER A 112 -9.77 0.68 17.54
C SER A 112 -11.23 0.25 17.61
N ASP A 113 -12.14 1.18 17.35
CA ASP A 113 -13.59 0.95 17.34
C ASP A 113 -14.08 0.25 16.07
N LYS A 114 -13.36 0.41 14.95
CA LYS A 114 -13.70 -0.23 13.67
C LYS A 114 -12.45 -0.59 12.87
N ILE A 115 -12.43 -1.77 12.26
CA ILE A 115 -11.34 -2.21 11.39
C ILE A 115 -11.79 -2.20 9.94
N LEU A 116 -10.97 -1.58 9.09
CA LEU A 116 -11.19 -1.40 7.67
C LEU A 116 -10.02 -1.98 6.87
N THR A 117 -10.27 -2.30 5.60
CA THR A 117 -9.23 -2.56 4.61
C THR A 117 -9.68 -2.15 3.22
N VAL A 118 -8.76 -2.19 2.27
CA VAL A 118 -8.86 -1.56 0.94
C VAL A 118 -9.59 -2.41 -0.13
N SER A 119 -10.18 -3.54 0.27
CA SER A 119 -10.95 -4.40 -0.64
C SER A 119 -11.84 -5.39 0.13
N PRO A 120 -13.11 -5.61 -0.29
CA PRO A 120 -13.97 -6.65 0.26
C PRO A 120 -13.37 -8.06 0.20
N TYR A 121 -12.68 -8.39 -0.90
CA TYR A 121 -12.09 -9.72 -1.05
C TYR A 121 -10.83 -9.88 -0.19
N TYR A 122 -10.02 -8.83 -0.11
CA TYR A 122 -8.86 -8.82 0.77
C TYR A 122 -9.26 -8.95 2.25
N ALA A 123 -10.38 -8.34 2.66
CA ALA A 123 -10.95 -8.53 3.99
C ALA A 123 -11.26 -10.01 4.30
N GLN A 124 -11.72 -10.77 3.30
CA GLN A 124 -11.93 -12.22 3.43
C GLN A 124 -10.60 -12.95 3.52
N GLU A 125 -9.63 -12.65 2.64
CA GLU A 125 -8.31 -13.28 2.64
C GLU A 125 -7.60 -13.13 3.98
N LEU A 126 -7.64 -11.94 4.59
CA LEU A 126 -6.99 -11.64 5.88
C LEU A 126 -7.46 -12.52 7.03
N VAL A 127 -8.64 -13.12 6.92
CA VAL A 127 -9.20 -14.02 7.94
C VAL A 127 -9.17 -15.48 7.50
N LEU A 128 -8.53 -15.86 6.39
CA LEU A 128 -8.52 -17.26 5.95
C LEU A 128 -7.45 -18.11 6.67
N GLY A 129 -6.31 -17.54 6.99
CA GLY A 129 -5.22 -18.27 7.62
C GLY A 129 -4.03 -17.38 7.96
N GLU A 130 -3.10 -17.93 8.71
CA GLU A 130 -1.93 -17.24 9.23
C GLU A 130 -0.94 -16.79 8.14
N ASP A 131 -0.92 -17.45 6.98
CA ASP A 131 -0.15 -17.06 5.80
C ASP A 131 -0.70 -15.77 5.17
N LYS A 132 -2.04 -15.65 5.08
CA LYS A 132 -2.73 -14.50 4.49
C LYS A 132 -2.87 -13.34 5.46
N GLY A 133 -3.24 -13.61 6.71
CA GLY A 133 -3.33 -12.62 7.77
C GLY A 133 -1.99 -12.31 8.44
N VAL A 134 -0.91 -12.98 8.02
CA VAL A 134 0.46 -12.83 8.53
C VAL A 134 0.46 -12.88 10.06
N GLU A 135 -0.07 -13.98 10.60
CA GLU A 135 -0.22 -14.30 12.04
C GLU A 135 -1.18 -13.39 12.83
N LEU A 136 -1.91 -12.49 12.16
CA LEU A 136 -2.98 -11.66 12.77
C LEU A 136 -4.39 -12.12 12.37
N ASP A 137 -4.52 -13.16 11.55
CA ASP A 137 -5.78 -13.68 11.01
C ASP A 137 -6.82 -13.95 12.11
N ASN A 138 -6.41 -14.59 13.20
CA ASN A 138 -7.29 -14.92 14.32
C ASN A 138 -7.80 -13.68 15.06
N ILE A 139 -6.98 -12.63 15.13
CA ILE A 139 -7.34 -11.38 15.79
C ILE A 139 -8.32 -10.60 14.91
N ILE A 140 -8.01 -10.48 13.62
CA ILE A 140 -8.86 -9.82 12.63
C ILE A 140 -10.23 -10.52 12.54
N ARG A 141 -10.25 -11.85 12.56
CA ARG A 141 -11.48 -12.65 12.56
C ARG A 141 -12.37 -12.34 13.77
N LYS A 142 -11.78 -12.19 14.96
CA LYS A 142 -12.50 -11.91 16.21
C LYS A 142 -13.07 -10.49 16.25
N THR A 143 -12.32 -9.49 15.76
CA THR A 143 -12.77 -8.09 15.75
C THR A 143 -13.73 -7.80 14.60
N GLY A 144 -13.69 -8.60 13.55
CA GLY A 144 -14.34 -8.32 12.28
C GLY A 144 -13.58 -7.24 11.49
N ILE A 145 -13.73 -7.27 10.18
CA ILE A 145 -13.09 -6.33 9.26
C ILE A 145 -14.03 -6.01 8.09
N LEU A 146 -14.06 -4.74 7.67
CA LEU A 146 -14.84 -4.29 6.52
C LEU A 146 -13.90 -3.88 5.39
N GLY A 147 -14.09 -4.47 4.21
CA GLY A 147 -13.36 -4.08 3.02
C GLY A 147 -14.11 -3.04 2.19
N ILE A 148 -13.41 -1.97 1.78
CA ILE A 148 -13.93 -0.90 0.92
C ILE A 148 -12.93 -0.70 -0.21
N VAL A 149 -13.37 -0.79 -1.47
CA VAL A 149 -12.50 -0.66 -2.64
C VAL A 149 -11.97 0.78 -2.75
N ASN A 150 -10.66 0.91 -2.97
CA ASN A 150 -10.04 2.21 -3.22
C ASN A 150 -10.54 2.84 -4.54
N GLY A 151 -10.68 4.16 -4.54
CA GLY A 151 -10.84 4.95 -5.75
C GLY A 151 -9.51 5.23 -6.44
N MET A 152 -9.57 6.08 -7.47
CA MET A 152 -8.44 6.65 -8.19
C MET A 152 -8.72 8.13 -8.48
N ASP A 153 -7.68 8.97 -8.53
CA ASP A 153 -7.83 10.36 -8.94
C ASP A 153 -8.05 10.44 -10.45
N VAL A 154 -9.29 10.77 -10.84
CA VAL A 154 -9.73 10.87 -12.24
C VAL A 154 -9.39 12.21 -12.90
N GLN A 155 -8.75 13.14 -12.18
CA GLN A 155 -8.18 14.36 -12.76
C GLN A 155 -6.72 14.13 -13.13
N GLU A 156 -5.98 13.45 -12.26
CA GLU A 156 -4.60 13.04 -12.55
C GLU A 156 -4.55 11.95 -13.63
N TRP A 157 -5.34 10.89 -13.47
CA TRP A 157 -5.37 9.74 -14.38
C TRP A 157 -6.54 9.83 -15.35
N ASN A 158 -6.41 10.73 -16.33
CA ASN A 158 -7.44 10.97 -17.33
C ASN A 158 -6.88 10.99 -18.76
N PRO A 159 -7.10 9.93 -19.57
CA PRO A 159 -6.55 9.86 -20.91
C PRO A 159 -7.06 10.96 -21.85
N SER A 160 -8.18 11.62 -21.54
CA SER A 160 -8.71 12.71 -22.35
C SER A 160 -8.01 14.04 -22.10
N THR A 161 -7.32 14.20 -20.96
CA THR A 161 -6.67 15.47 -20.57
C THR A 161 -5.20 15.33 -20.23
N ASP A 162 -4.68 14.10 -20.08
CA ASP A 162 -3.32 13.79 -19.69
C ASP A 162 -2.28 14.49 -20.57
N LYS A 163 -1.31 15.14 -19.91
CA LYS A 163 -0.24 15.93 -20.53
C LYS A 163 1.00 15.12 -20.89
N TYR A 164 1.11 13.89 -20.41
CA TYR A 164 2.28 13.02 -20.58
C TYR A 164 2.16 12.06 -21.77
N ILE A 165 0.95 11.84 -22.27
CA ILE A 165 0.70 10.95 -23.41
C ILE A 165 0.66 11.76 -24.72
N ALA A 166 1.22 11.18 -25.78
CA ALA A 166 1.34 11.85 -27.09
C ALA A 166 -0.01 12.05 -27.80
N ALA A 167 -1.01 11.21 -27.48
CA ALA A 167 -2.35 11.26 -28.03
C ALA A 167 -3.38 11.06 -26.92
N LYS A 168 -4.25 12.04 -26.74
CA LYS A 168 -5.37 12.00 -25.80
C LYS A 168 -6.51 11.19 -26.39
N PHE A 169 -7.26 10.50 -25.54
CA PHE A 169 -8.38 9.66 -25.99
C PHE A 169 -9.46 9.50 -24.92
N ASP A 170 -10.59 8.96 -25.35
CA ASP A 170 -11.68 8.51 -24.52
C ASP A 170 -12.10 7.09 -24.92
N ALA A 171 -13.19 6.58 -24.34
CA ALA A 171 -13.68 5.24 -24.62
C ALA A 171 -14.03 4.99 -26.11
N SER A 172 -14.32 6.04 -26.89
CA SER A 172 -14.70 5.93 -28.30
C SER A 172 -13.51 5.92 -29.26
N SER A 173 -12.36 6.44 -28.84
CA SER A 173 -11.16 6.68 -29.67
C SER A 173 -9.96 5.81 -29.28
N VAL A 174 -10.18 4.80 -28.42
CA VAL A 174 -9.13 3.90 -27.92
C VAL A 174 -8.32 3.26 -29.05
N MET A 175 -9.00 2.76 -30.08
CA MET A 175 -8.37 2.01 -31.17
C MET A 175 -7.56 2.89 -32.12
N ASP A 176 -7.82 4.20 -32.15
CA ASP A 176 -7.06 5.16 -32.94
C ASP A 176 -5.84 5.67 -32.17
N ALA A 177 -6.02 5.95 -30.87
CA ALA A 177 -4.97 6.56 -30.05
C ALA A 177 -3.95 5.56 -29.49
N LYS A 178 -4.38 4.38 -28.99
CA LYS A 178 -3.45 3.44 -28.33
C LYS A 178 -2.34 2.92 -29.25
N PRO A 179 -2.56 2.68 -30.57
CA PRO A 179 -1.45 2.37 -31.48
C PRO A 179 -0.38 3.47 -31.52
N LEU A 180 -0.79 4.74 -31.57
CA LEU A 180 0.14 5.88 -31.58
C LEU A 180 0.91 5.98 -30.25
N LEU A 181 0.22 5.78 -29.13
CA LEU A 181 0.85 5.75 -27.80
C LEU A 181 1.85 4.61 -27.66
N LYS A 182 1.54 3.45 -28.23
CA LYS A 182 2.42 2.28 -28.24
C LYS A 182 3.67 2.52 -29.07
N GLU A 183 3.53 3.11 -30.26
CA GLU A 183 4.67 3.47 -31.10
C GLU A 183 5.58 4.50 -30.42
N ALA A 184 4.98 5.51 -29.77
CA ALA A 184 5.72 6.48 -28.96
C ALA A 184 6.45 5.83 -27.78
N LEU A 185 5.81 4.88 -27.08
CA LEU A 185 6.45 4.11 -26.01
C LEU A 185 7.61 3.27 -26.54
N GLN A 186 7.41 2.50 -27.61
CA GLN A 186 8.44 1.68 -28.25
C GLN A 186 9.67 2.52 -28.61
N ALA A 187 9.46 3.66 -29.27
CA ALA A 187 10.54 4.60 -29.59
C ALA A 187 11.21 5.14 -28.32
N GLY A 188 10.44 5.55 -27.31
CA GLY A 188 10.94 6.13 -26.07
C GLY A 188 11.79 5.17 -25.22
N VAL A 189 11.55 3.86 -25.32
CA VAL A 189 12.36 2.83 -24.65
C VAL A 189 13.37 2.15 -25.59
N GLY A 190 13.43 2.55 -26.85
CA GLY A 190 14.37 2.04 -27.85
C GLY A 190 14.05 0.63 -28.37
N LEU A 191 12.79 0.20 -28.35
CA LEU A 191 12.33 -1.04 -28.99
C LEU A 191 11.98 -0.82 -30.47
N PRO A 192 11.96 -1.86 -31.31
CA PRO A 192 11.41 -1.79 -32.66
C PRO A 192 9.98 -1.23 -32.65
N VAL A 193 9.75 -0.18 -33.43
CA VAL A 193 8.46 0.49 -33.53
C VAL A 193 7.57 -0.27 -34.50
N ASP A 194 6.61 -1.00 -33.96
CA ASP A 194 5.59 -1.73 -34.72
C ASP A 194 4.32 -1.88 -33.90
N ARG A 195 3.24 -1.24 -34.36
CA ARG A 195 1.93 -1.28 -33.71
C ARG A 195 1.32 -2.68 -33.66
N ASN A 196 1.75 -3.62 -34.50
CA ASN A 196 1.19 -4.96 -34.59
C ASN A 196 1.82 -5.95 -33.60
N ILE A 197 3.02 -5.68 -33.07
CA ILE A 197 3.70 -6.57 -32.10
C ILE A 197 3.09 -6.40 -30.71
N PRO A 198 2.43 -7.39 -30.09
CA PRO A 198 1.87 -7.26 -28.74
C PRO A 198 2.90 -6.74 -27.72
N LEU A 199 2.49 -5.78 -26.88
CA LEU A 199 3.35 -5.19 -25.86
C LEU A 199 2.77 -5.47 -24.48
N ILE A 200 3.55 -6.13 -23.64
CA ILE A 200 3.22 -6.44 -22.25
C ILE A 200 3.94 -5.42 -21.34
N GLY A 201 3.18 -4.75 -20.48
CA GLY A 201 3.72 -3.80 -19.50
C GLY A 201 3.63 -4.34 -18.08
N PHE A 202 4.73 -4.27 -17.33
CA PHE A 202 4.74 -4.46 -15.87
C PHE A 202 5.12 -3.15 -15.20
N ILE A 203 4.35 -2.74 -14.19
CA ILE A 203 4.63 -1.57 -13.35
C ILE A 203 4.46 -1.96 -11.90
N GLY A 204 5.52 -1.87 -11.10
CA GLY A 204 5.45 -2.21 -9.68
C GLY A 204 6.79 -2.14 -8.95
N ARG A 205 6.73 -2.21 -7.62
CA ARG A 205 7.92 -2.40 -6.79
C ARG A 205 8.54 -3.77 -7.10
N LEU A 206 9.86 -3.83 -7.18
CA LEU A 206 10.61 -5.07 -7.41
C LEU A 206 10.78 -5.81 -6.08
N GLU A 207 9.75 -6.56 -5.73
CA GLU A 207 9.63 -7.39 -4.54
C GLU A 207 8.77 -8.63 -4.84
N GLU A 208 8.90 -9.66 -4.01
CA GLU A 208 8.18 -10.93 -4.17
C GLU A 208 6.66 -10.75 -4.08
N GLN A 209 6.17 -9.78 -3.30
CA GLN A 209 4.74 -9.45 -3.21
C GLN A 209 4.14 -9.07 -4.59
N LYS A 210 4.96 -8.56 -5.51
CA LYS A 210 4.54 -8.19 -6.87
C LYS A 210 4.84 -9.27 -7.91
N GLY A 211 5.42 -10.40 -7.49
CA GLY A 211 5.78 -11.50 -8.39
C GLY A 211 6.88 -11.13 -9.38
N SER A 212 7.74 -10.16 -9.05
CA SER A 212 8.82 -9.74 -9.96
C SER A 212 9.82 -10.86 -10.24
N ASP A 213 10.03 -11.76 -9.28
CA ASP A 213 10.81 -12.98 -9.40
C ASP A 213 10.17 -13.95 -10.40
N ILE A 214 8.86 -14.18 -10.28
CA ILE A 214 8.10 -15.03 -11.20
C ILE A 214 8.14 -14.46 -12.62
N LEU A 215 7.95 -13.13 -12.76
CA LEU A 215 7.99 -12.46 -14.05
C LEU A 215 9.34 -12.65 -14.74
N VAL A 216 10.45 -12.43 -14.04
CA VAL A 216 11.79 -12.56 -14.62
C VAL A 216 12.05 -13.96 -15.15
N GLU A 217 11.63 -15.00 -14.42
CA GLU A 217 11.74 -16.40 -14.85
C GLU A 217 10.81 -16.74 -16.04
N ALA A 218 9.68 -16.05 -16.18
CA ALA A 218 8.74 -16.25 -17.29
C ALA A 218 9.18 -15.59 -18.60
N ILE A 219 9.98 -14.51 -18.54
CA ILE A 219 10.41 -13.74 -19.72
C ILE A 219 11.03 -14.61 -20.83
N PRO A 220 11.99 -15.52 -20.57
CA PRO A 220 12.58 -16.38 -21.61
C PRO A 220 11.56 -17.24 -22.36
N GLN A 221 10.42 -17.58 -21.75
CA GLN A 221 9.35 -18.30 -22.41
C GLN A 221 8.49 -17.37 -23.27
N LEU A 222 8.10 -16.21 -22.72
CA LEU A 222 7.25 -15.22 -23.40
C LEU A 222 7.88 -14.68 -24.69
N ILE A 223 9.17 -14.38 -24.67
CA ILE A 223 9.89 -13.81 -25.81
C ILE A 223 10.10 -14.79 -26.99
N LYS A 224 9.74 -16.07 -26.83
CA LYS A 224 9.76 -17.03 -27.95
C LYS A 224 8.75 -16.62 -29.02
N ASP A 225 7.65 -16.00 -28.59
CA ASP A 225 6.65 -15.40 -29.47
C ASP A 225 7.11 -14.03 -29.97
N ASN A 226 6.42 -13.50 -30.98
CA ASN A 226 6.65 -12.14 -31.47
C ASN A 226 5.97 -11.11 -30.55
N VAL A 227 6.52 -10.91 -29.35
CA VAL A 227 6.02 -9.99 -28.34
C VAL A 227 7.13 -9.09 -27.82
N GLN A 228 6.74 -7.93 -27.30
CA GLN A 228 7.61 -7.02 -26.57
C GLN A 228 7.19 -6.91 -25.10
N ILE A 229 8.16 -6.69 -24.23
CA ILE A 229 7.96 -6.57 -22.79
C ILE A 229 8.64 -5.30 -22.29
N VAL A 230 7.90 -4.47 -21.56
CA VAL A 230 8.40 -3.28 -20.88
C VAL A 230 8.14 -3.41 -19.38
N ILE A 231 9.18 -3.29 -18.58
CA ILE A 231 9.10 -3.47 -17.13
C ILE A 231 9.63 -2.19 -16.46
N LEU A 232 8.78 -1.54 -15.67
CA LEU A 232 9.09 -0.32 -14.91
C LEU A 232 8.99 -0.62 -13.41
N GLY A 233 10.07 -0.43 -12.68
CA GLY A 233 10.08 -0.70 -11.24
C GLY A 233 11.41 -0.44 -10.56
N THR A 234 11.36 -0.21 -9.25
CA THR A 234 12.53 -0.11 -8.37
C THR A 234 12.31 -0.98 -7.14
N GLY A 235 13.40 -1.42 -6.49
CA GLY A 235 13.30 -2.29 -5.32
C GLY A 235 14.62 -2.99 -4.99
N LYS A 236 14.58 -4.32 -4.85
CA LYS A 236 15.77 -5.11 -4.50
C LYS A 236 16.84 -4.98 -5.59
N LYS A 237 18.07 -4.64 -5.20
CA LYS A 237 19.19 -4.43 -6.14
C LYS A 237 19.47 -5.63 -7.05
N ALA A 238 19.27 -6.84 -6.55
CA ALA A 238 19.40 -8.06 -7.36
C ALA A 238 18.37 -8.11 -8.49
N MET A 239 17.11 -7.75 -8.22
CA MET A 239 16.03 -7.71 -9.22
C MET A 239 16.22 -6.54 -10.20
N GLU A 240 16.65 -5.36 -9.72
CA GLU A 240 17.01 -4.24 -10.60
C GLU A 240 18.12 -4.62 -11.58
N LYS A 241 19.12 -5.38 -11.12
CA LYS A 241 20.20 -5.87 -12.00
C LYS A 241 19.66 -6.81 -13.08
N GLN A 242 18.84 -7.79 -12.70
CA GLN A 242 18.20 -8.71 -13.66
C GLN A 242 17.35 -7.96 -14.69
N LEU A 243 16.64 -6.93 -14.25
CA LEU A 243 15.83 -6.06 -15.08
C LEU A 243 16.68 -5.33 -16.14
N LEU A 244 17.82 -4.77 -15.75
CA LEU A 244 18.74 -4.08 -16.66
C LEU A 244 19.41 -5.04 -17.65
N GLU A 245 19.67 -6.30 -17.25
CA GLU A 245 20.22 -7.33 -18.14
C GLU A 245 19.27 -7.72 -19.29
N LEU A 246 17.96 -7.43 -19.18
CA LEU A 246 16.99 -7.76 -20.22
C LEU A 246 17.29 -7.07 -21.55
N GLU A 247 17.76 -5.82 -21.51
CA GLU A 247 18.11 -5.07 -22.71
C GLU A 247 19.29 -5.71 -23.45
N THR A 248 20.27 -6.26 -22.72
CA THR A 248 21.41 -6.95 -23.31
C THR A 248 21.02 -8.33 -23.85
N LYS A 249 20.19 -9.08 -23.11
CA LYS A 249 19.78 -10.44 -23.51
C LYS A 249 18.79 -10.43 -24.66
N TYR A 250 17.87 -9.46 -24.69
CA TYR A 250 16.76 -9.39 -25.62
C TYR A 250 16.59 -7.97 -26.20
N PRO A 251 17.59 -7.50 -26.98
CA PRO A 251 17.68 -6.10 -27.41
C PRO A 251 16.50 -5.64 -28.25
N ASP A 252 15.77 -6.52 -28.94
CA ASP A 252 14.62 -6.10 -29.75
C ASP A 252 13.26 -6.44 -29.12
N LYS A 253 13.26 -7.07 -27.94
CA LYS A 253 12.04 -7.63 -27.32
C LYS A 253 11.79 -7.21 -25.88
N ALA A 254 12.81 -6.84 -25.10
CA ALA A 254 12.60 -6.50 -23.70
C ALA A 254 13.33 -5.23 -23.26
N ARG A 255 12.66 -4.41 -22.45
CA ARG A 255 13.25 -3.24 -21.80
C ARG A 255 12.94 -3.20 -20.32
N GLY A 256 13.98 -2.99 -19.53
CA GLY A 256 13.89 -2.75 -18.10
C GLY A 256 14.20 -1.30 -17.76
N VAL A 257 13.25 -0.61 -17.12
CA VAL A 257 13.39 0.78 -16.67
C VAL A 257 13.45 0.79 -15.14
N ALA A 258 14.67 0.74 -14.59
CA ALA A 258 14.92 0.80 -13.16
C ALA A 258 14.92 2.25 -12.64
N LYS A 259 13.84 3.00 -12.90
CA LYS A 259 13.68 4.40 -12.48
C LYS A 259 12.32 4.61 -11.84
N PHE A 260 12.25 5.51 -10.88
CA PHE A 260 11.01 5.97 -10.29
C PHE A 260 10.88 7.46 -10.55
N ASN A 261 9.96 7.84 -11.42
CA ASN A 261 9.54 9.23 -11.55
C ASN A 261 8.10 9.29 -11.07
N VAL A 262 7.87 10.03 -9.99
CA VAL A 262 6.54 10.61 -9.75
C VAL A 262 6.51 11.88 -10.61
N PRO A 263 5.46 12.11 -11.41
CA PRO A 263 5.27 13.40 -12.06
C PRO A 263 5.21 14.58 -11.07
#